data_AF-A0A2E7XBI7-F1
#
_entry.id   AF-A0A2E7XBI7-F1
#
_cell.length_a   1.000
_cell.length_b   1.000
_cell.length_c   1.000
_cell.angle_alpha   90.00
_cell.angle_beta   90.00
_cell.angle_gamma   90.00
#
_symmetry.space_group_name_H-M   'P 1'
#
loop_
_entity.id
_entity.type
_entity.pdbx_description
1 polymer ?
#
loop_
_entity_poly.entity_id
_entity_poly.type
_entity_poly.pdbx_seq_one_letter_code
_entity_poly.pdbx_strand_id
1 'polypeptide(L)' 'MVIDCSTCSEQYTTTCDDCVVSFLLGRRPGEALVVDLQEHRSLRILADAGLAPPLRHRQEGG' A
#
# COMPACT_ATOMS: atom_id res chain seq x y z
N MET A 1 9.22 -4.54 -4.62
CA MET A 1 8.10 -4.79 -3.68
C MET A 1 6.83 -4.84 -4.49
N VAL A 2 5.98 -5.84 -4.26
CA VAL A 2 4.66 -5.94 -4.90
C VAL A 2 3.63 -5.91 -3.78
N ILE A 3 2.60 -5.08 -3.93
CA ILE A 3 1.44 -5.04 -3.03
C ILE A 3 0.30 -5.73 -3.76
N ASP A 4 -0.19 -6.83 -3.20
CA ASP A 4 -1.33 -7.57 -3.75
C ASP A 4 -2.45 -7.60 -2.70
N CYS A 5 -3.51 -6.84 -2.96
CA CYS A 5 -4.66 -6.78 -2.07
C CYS A 5 -5.42 -8.12 -1.98
N SER A 6 -5.24 -9.04 -2.93
CA SER A 6 -5.87 -10.37 -2.89
C SER A 6 -5.20 -11.33 -1.92
N THR A 7 -3.97 -11.04 -1.49
CA THR A 7 -3.19 -11.87 -0.55
C THR A 7 -2.85 -11.13 0.74
N CYS A 8 -3.49 -9.99 1.00
CA CYS A 8 -3.20 -9.14 2.15
C CYS A 8 -3.96 -9.65 3.40
N SER A 9 -3.28 -9.83 4.52
CA SER A 9 -3.90 -10.31 5.77
C SER A 9 -4.93 -9.34 6.37
N GLU A 10 -4.92 -8.09 5.93
CA GLU A 10 -5.87 -7.04 6.32
C GLU A 10 -7.03 -6.91 5.32
N GLN A 11 -7.13 -7.81 4.33
CA GLN A 11 -8.22 -7.77 3.36
C GLN A 11 -9.57 -7.90 4.08
N TYR A 12 -10.52 -7.03 3.71
CA TYR A 12 -11.87 -6.96 4.29
C TYR A 12 -11.92 -6.54 5.78
N THR A 13 -10.85 -5.97 6.34
CA THR A 13 -10.87 -5.31 7.65
C THR A 13 -11.03 -3.80 7.50
N THR A 14 -11.28 -3.09 8.61
CA THR A 14 -11.36 -1.61 8.62
C THR A 14 -10.04 -0.94 8.21
N THR A 15 -8.92 -1.67 8.21
CA THR A 15 -7.65 -1.19 7.67
C THR A 15 -7.75 -0.90 6.16
N CYS A 16 -8.59 -1.63 5.42
CA CYS A 16 -8.81 -1.38 4.00
C CYS A 16 -9.56 -0.07 3.73
N ASP A 17 -10.42 0.37 4.65
CA ASP A 17 -11.21 1.61 4.51
C ASP A 17 -10.30 2.85 4.51
N ASP A 18 -9.20 2.81 5.26
CA ASP A 18 -8.16 3.85 5.31
C ASP A 18 -6.97 3.54 4.37
N CYS A 19 -7.08 2.54 3.50
CA CYS A 19 -5.97 2.15 2.63
C CYS A 19 -5.98 2.95 1.32
N VAL A 20 -4.95 3.75 1.08
CA VAL A 20 -4.78 4.48 -0.20
C VAL A 20 -4.79 3.55 -1.43
N VAL A 21 -4.41 2.28 -1.25
CA VAL A 21 -4.39 1.29 -2.34
C VAL A 21 -5.78 1.00 -2.88
N SER A 22 -6.86 1.11 -2.09
CA SER A 22 -8.23 0.96 -2.60
C SER A 22 -8.56 2.02 -3.66
N PHE A 23 -8.07 3.26 -3.47
CA PHE A 23 -8.18 4.34 -4.45
C PHE A 23 -7.29 4.11 -5.68
N LEU A 24 -6.09 3.56 -5.47
CA LEU A 24 -5.16 3.25 -6.56
C LEU A 24 -5.64 2.09 -7.44
N LEU A 25 -6.34 1.10 -6.85
CA LEU A 25 -6.93 -0.04 -7.53
C LEU A 25 -8.26 0.27 -8.24
N GLY A 26 -8.82 1.47 -8.07
CA GLY A 26 -9.90 1.99 -8.91
C GLY A 26 -9.47 2.23 -10.37
N ARG A 27 -8.17 2.08 -10.66
CA ARG A 27 -7.61 2.03 -12.02
C ARG A 27 -7.95 0.68 -12.65
N ARG A 28 -8.01 0.64 -13.99
CA ARG A 28 -8.42 -0.57 -14.73
C ARG A 28 -7.62 -1.80 -14.25
N PRO A 29 -8.24 -2.97 -14.04
CA PRO A 29 -7.52 -4.19 -13.67
C PRO A 29 -6.32 -4.42 -14.60
N GLY A 30 -5.12 -4.59 -14.03
CA GLY A 30 -3.88 -4.77 -14.78
C GLY A 30 -3.02 -3.52 -14.99
N GLU A 31 -3.48 -2.33 -14.57
CA GLU A 31 -2.64 -1.14 -14.54
C GLU A 31 -1.73 -1.15 -13.29
N ALA A 32 -0.43 -1.35 -13.48
CA ALA A 32 0.55 -1.25 -12.42
C ALA A 32 0.85 0.23 -12.09
N LEU A 33 0.81 0.58 -10.80
CA LEU A 33 1.39 1.83 -10.32
C LEU A 33 2.90 1.64 -10.18
N VAL A 34 3.67 2.39 -10.95
CA VAL A 34 5.12 2.44 -10.79
C VAL A 34 5.46 3.55 -9.81
N VAL A 35 6.14 3.16 -8.73
CA VAL A 35 6.74 4.09 -7.76
C VAL A 35 8.24 3.87 -7.85
N ASP A 36 9.00 4.91 -8.18
CA ASP A 36 10.44 4.80 -8.29
C ASP A 36 11.13 4.74 -6.91
N LEU A 37 12.45 4.52 -6.92
CA LEU A 37 13.21 4.38 -5.67
C LEU A 37 13.27 5.68 -4.85
N GLN A 38 13.29 6.85 -5.48
CA GLN A 38 13.28 8.15 -4.79
C GLN A 38 11.92 8.41 -4.17
N GLU A 39 10.84 8.17 -4.92
CA GLU A 39 9.48 8.29 -4.41
C GLU A 39 9.24 7.34 -3.23
N HIS A 40 9.68 6.09 -3.34
CA HIS A 40 9.59 5.11 -2.25
C HIS A 40 10.35 5.57 -0.99
N ARG A 41 11.53 6.18 -1.16
CA ARG A 41 12.29 6.75 -0.03
C ARG A 41 11.56 7.92 0.61
N SER A 42 10.98 8.80 -0.19
CA SER A 42 10.18 9.94 0.31
C SER A 42 9.00 9.45 1.15
N LEU A 43 8.27 8.43 0.69
CA LEU A 43 7.18 7.83 1.46
C LEU A 43 7.66 7.27 2.80
N ARG A 44 8.84 6.65 2.85
CA ARG A 44 9.44 6.16 4.09
C ARG A 44 9.82 7.29 5.05
N ILE A 45 10.40 8.39 4.54
CA ILE A 45 10.73 9.57 5.36
C ILE A 45 9.45 10.18 5.98
N LEU A 46 8.37 10.28 5.20
CA LEU A 46 7.10 10.77 5.70
C LEU A 46 6.53 9.87 6.80
N ALA A 47 6.64 8.55 6.64
CA ALA A 47 6.22 7.59 7.65
C ALA A 47 7.07 7.69 8.93
N ASP A 48 8.40 7.74 8.79
CA ASP A 48 9.33 7.87 9.92
C ASP A 48 9.11 9.19 10.68
N ALA A 49 8.69 10.25 10.00
CA ALA A 49 8.33 11.54 10.59
C ALA A 49 6.89 11.60 11.17
N GLY A 50 6.09 10.53 11.02
CA GLY A 50 4.69 10.49 11.47
C GLY A 50 3.71 11.31 10.61
N LEU A 51 4.13 11.73 9.42
CA LEU A 51 3.33 12.52 8.47
C LEU A 51 2.49 11.65 7.54
N ALA A 52 2.78 10.35 7.46
CA ALA A 52 2.01 9.36 6.75
C ALA A 52 1.96 8.07 7.57
N PRO A 53 0.91 7.23 7.43
CA PRO A 53 0.94 5.90 8.01
C PRO A 53 2.04 5.05 7.36
N PRO A 54 2.69 4.14 8.11
CA PRO A 54 3.64 3.19 7.55
C PRO A 54 2.94 2.21 6.60
N LEU A 55 3.71 1.47 5.80
CA LEU A 55 3.16 0.40 4.97
C LEU A 55 2.53 -0.68 5.87
N ARG A 56 1.21 -0.84 5.78
CA ARG A 56 0.42 -1.82 6.56
C ARG A 56 0.21 -3.16 5.84
N HIS A 57 0.63 -3.28 4.57
CA HIS A 57 0.49 -4.52 3.81
C HIS A 57 1.31 -5.64 4.44
N ARG A 58 0.64 -6.76 4.74
CA ARG A 58 1.26 -8.00 5.19
C ARG A 58 0.64 -9.13 4.39
N GLN A 59 1.48 -10.02 3.86
CA GLN A 59 1.01 -11.17 3.11
C GLN A 59 0.38 -12.18 4.07
N GLU A 60 -0.72 -12.82 3.68
CA GLU A 60 -1.26 -13.96 4.42
C GLU A 60 -0.20 -15.06 4.55
N GLY A 61 0.12 -15.43 5.80
CA GLY A 61 1.14 -16.43 6.11
C GLY A 61 2.60 -15.92 6.12
N GLY A 62 2.83 -14.61 6.05
CA GLY A 62 4.15 -13.96 6.15
C GLY A 62 4.50 -13.42 7.53
#